data_AF-A0A2J6PMA1-F1
#
_entry.id   AF-A0A2J6PMA1-F1
#
_cell.length_a   1.000
_cell.length_b   1.000
_cell.length_c   1.000
_cell.angle_alpha   90.00
_cell.angle_beta   90.00
_cell.angle_gamma   90.00
#
_symmetry.space_group_name_H-M   'P 1'
#
loop_
_entity.id
_entity.type
_entity.pdbx_description
1 polymer ?
#
loop_
_entity_poly.entity_id
_entity_poly.type
_entity_poly.pdbx_seq_one_letter_code
_entity_poly.pdbx_strand_id
1 'polypeptide(L)'
;MVQASRFKDDPFSSPLLETPPSVAVKWANRVARPSRFSGLRLTPFRIGILLLFFGSFVLIHDSFSKSGSSKFRGAIDMGNRTAVAQAAFQPPESGSYRVPDTIDTFQSYKFRSACNVSSLDLHPPFSPLCKDRASMLTAMSSGGRIGHDAPYMPRGCDMRWFTSEEVCEILGRFDRVVLVGDSMLRHMIGSMNILIRKDLGYGAVTDWNFSLQERKECFCNEQFDTKLCSVQGIYKTADVLAHDPGSVSCANPINVIMEQIVRFPIPQEELDRLKISVTSAGNKLEAIVFGHGLWSNLDLKKSLDWLDKVLETIGSTSTKGWHGLFVTPNAAGKEKPDDWIVTQGNKALMLFEEAIAVEAGKRGIEHLGTWNMSIQSNKYDGVHLDMKGNLVKAMMVMNWLNLIEH
;
A
#
# COMPACT_ATOMS: atom_id res chain seq x y z
N MET A 1 -5.58 25.02 32.55
CA MET A 1 -6.05 23.78 33.17
C MET A 1 -5.27 22.65 32.53
N VAL A 2 -4.35 22.03 33.27
CA VAL A 2 -3.36 21.09 32.74
C VAL A 2 -4.09 19.83 32.27
N GLN A 3 -4.01 19.53 30.98
CA GLN A 3 -4.53 18.32 30.37
C GLN A 3 -3.79 17.13 31.01
N ALA A 4 -4.46 16.43 31.93
CA ALA A 4 -3.94 15.20 32.50
C ALA A 4 -3.52 14.26 31.35
N SER A 5 -2.32 13.68 31.43
CA SER A 5 -1.74 12.94 30.31
C SER A 5 -2.64 11.76 29.93
N ARG A 6 -3.36 11.89 28.80
CA ARG A 6 -4.18 10.84 28.13
C ARG A 6 -3.47 9.48 28.05
N PHE A 7 -2.13 9.50 28.07
CA PHE A 7 -1.27 8.32 28.13
C PHE A 7 -1.55 7.37 29.31
N LYS A 8 -2.11 7.84 30.43
CA LYS A 8 -2.38 7.00 31.61
C LYS A 8 -3.61 6.10 31.45
N ASP A 9 -4.55 6.47 30.59
CA ASP A 9 -5.81 5.73 30.38
C ASP A 9 -5.77 4.85 29.13
N ASP A 10 -4.62 4.78 28.44
CA ASP A 10 -4.46 3.92 27.27
C ASP A 10 -4.26 2.45 27.71
N PRO A 11 -5.07 1.51 27.16
CA PRO A 11 -5.04 0.11 27.57
C PRO A 11 -3.73 -0.62 27.24
N PHE A 12 -2.85 -0.03 26.42
CA PHE A 12 -1.59 -0.63 25.98
C PHE A 12 -0.35 0.10 26.53
N SER A 13 -0.52 1.22 27.24
CA SER A 13 0.56 2.04 27.80
C SER A 13 0.82 1.82 29.29
N SER A 14 -0.12 1.20 30.00
CA SER A 14 0.02 0.88 31.43
C SER A 14 0.49 -0.57 31.62
N PRO A 15 1.41 -0.86 32.56
CA PRO A 15 1.68 -2.25 32.96
C PRO A 15 0.38 -2.85 33.48
N LEU A 16 -0.12 -3.89 32.81
CA LEU A 16 -1.37 -4.55 33.16
C LEU A 16 -1.33 -4.96 34.65
N LEU A 17 -2.25 -4.45 35.45
CA LEU A 17 -2.63 -5.14 36.68
C LEU A 17 -3.13 -6.54 36.26
N GLU A 18 -2.57 -7.58 36.87
CA GLU A 18 -2.95 -8.98 36.64
C GLU A 18 -4.47 -9.12 36.68
N THR A 19 -5.08 -9.26 35.50
CA THR A 19 -6.50 -9.59 35.40
C THR A 19 -6.67 -11.10 35.59
N PRO A 20 -7.60 -11.55 36.44
CA PRO A 20 -7.83 -12.96 36.67
C PRO A 20 -8.42 -13.62 35.41
N PRO A 21 -8.22 -14.94 35.22
CA PRO A 21 -8.53 -15.62 33.97
C PRO A 21 -10.03 -15.54 33.67
N SER A 22 -10.42 -14.78 32.65
CA SER A 22 -11.82 -14.69 32.24
C SER A 22 -12.23 -15.92 31.45
N VAL A 23 -13.34 -16.50 31.89
CA VAL A 23 -14.00 -17.70 31.38
C VAL A 23 -14.30 -17.58 29.88
N ALA A 24 -14.05 -18.67 29.17
CA ALA A 24 -14.24 -18.87 27.74
C ALA A 24 -15.55 -18.31 27.16
N VAL A 25 -15.43 -17.40 26.20
CA VAL A 25 -16.56 -17.00 25.34
C VAL A 25 -16.47 -17.79 24.03
N LYS A 26 -17.34 -18.80 23.92
CA LYS A 26 -17.60 -19.56 22.69
C LYS A 26 -18.29 -18.67 21.66
N TRP A 27 -17.68 -18.51 20.49
CA TRP A 27 -18.40 -18.15 19.26
C TRP A 27 -18.30 -19.31 18.27
N ALA A 28 -19.27 -20.23 18.40
CA ALA A 28 -19.64 -21.16 17.35
C ALA A 28 -21.06 -20.79 16.93
N ASN A 29 -21.18 -20.17 15.76
CA ASN A 29 -22.38 -20.18 14.92
C ASN A 29 -21.99 -19.72 13.51
N ARG A 30 -21.29 -20.59 12.78
CA ARG A 30 -21.26 -20.51 11.31
C ARG A 30 -22.52 -21.19 10.78
N VAL A 31 -23.23 -20.42 9.98
CA VAL A 31 -24.33 -20.83 9.10
C VAL A 31 -23.91 -22.07 8.32
N ALA A 32 -24.52 -23.21 8.63
CA ALA A 32 -24.48 -24.38 7.78
C ALA A 32 -25.43 -24.14 6.59
N ARG A 33 -24.89 -24.05 5.38
CA ARG A 33 -25.63 -24.32 4.14
C ARG A 33 -24.89 -25.34 3.29
N PRO A 34 -25.62 -26.22 2.59
CA PRO A 34 -25.06 -27.45 2.04
C PRO A 34 -24.35 -27.19 0.71
N SER A 35 -23.07 -27.57 0.64
CA SER A 35 -22.36 -27.71 -0.63
C SER A 35 -22.86 -28.98 -1.35
N ARG A 36 -23.73 -28.82 -2.36
CA ARG A 36 -23.91 -29.86 -3.39
C ARG A 36 -22.73 -29.78 -4.36
N PHE A 37 -21.65 -30.46 -4.03
CA PHE A 37 -20.66 -30.90 -5.01
C PHE A 37 -20.90 -32.38 -5.32
N SER A 38 -21.40 -32.63 -6.53
CA SER A 38 -21.51 -33.96 -7.13
C SER A 38 -20.10 -34.47 -7.44
N GLY A 39 -19.42 -35.03 -6.44
CA GLY A 39 -18.11 -35.66 -6.62
C GLY A 39 -18.21 -36.84 -7.59
N LEU A 40 -17.34 -36.85 -8.61
CA LEU A 40 -17.09 -38.03 -9.43
C LEU A 40 -16.71 -39.20 -8.51
N ARG A 41 -17.57 -40.22 -8.42
CA ARG A 41 -17.22 -41.49 -7.76
C ARG A 41 -16.20 -42.22 -8.63
N LEU A 42 -14.93 -42.13 -8.23
CA LEU A 42 -13.85 -42.97 -8.74
C LEU A 42 -14.12 -44.41 -8.28
N THR A 43 -14.51 -45.28 -9.21
CA THR A 43 -14.60 -46.71 -8.94
C THR A 43 -13.20 -47.33 -9.01
N PRO A 44 -12.93 -48.43 -8.28
CA PRO A 44 -11.65 -49.13 -8.31
C PRO A 44 -11.17 -49.48 -9.73
N PHE A 45 -12.13 -49.71 -10.64
CA PHE A 45 -11.87 -49.96 -12.05
C PHE A 45 -11.23 -48.77 -12.79
N ARG A 46 -11.65 -47.53 -12.48
CA ARG A 46 -11.07 -46.32 -13.10
C ARG A 46 -9.68 -46.00 -12.57
N ILE A 47 -9.39 -46.36 -11.33
CA ILE A 47 -8.04 -46.27 -10.74
C ILE A 47 -7.10 -47.26 -11.46
N GLY A 48 -7.57 -48.48 -11.75
CA GLY A 48 -6.80 -49.46 -12.52
C GLY A 48 -6.40 -48.98 -13.93
N ILE A 49 -7.32 -48.32 -14.64
CA ILE A 49 -7.04 -47.77 -15.99
C ILE A 49 -6.03 -46.63 -15.93
N LEU A 50 -6.13 -45.73 -14.94
CA LEU A 50 -5.19 -44.62 -14.76
C LEU A 50 -3.77 -45.12 -14.42
N LEU A 51 -3.65 -46.16 -13.59
CA LEU A 51 -2.35 -46.76 -13.25
C LEU A 51 -1.72 -47.48 -14.45
N LEU A 52 -2.51 -48.12 -15.32
CA LEU A 52 -2.01 -48.70 -16.57
C LEU A 52 -1.50 -47.63 -17.54
N PHE A 53 -2.22 -46.52 -17.69
CA PHE A 53 -1.77 -45.40 -18.54
C PHE A 53 -0.47 -44.76 -18.04
N PHE A 54 -0.32 -44.56 -16.73
CA PHE A 54 0.92 -43.98 -16.18
C PHE A 54 2.10 -44.97 -16.20
N GLY A 55 1.87 -46.25 -15.94
CA GLY A 55 2.92 -47.28 -16.03
C GLY A 55 3.48 -47.45 -17.46
N SER A 56 2.64 -47.20 -18.47
CA SER A 56 3.04 -47.26 -19.88
C SER A 56 3.96 -46.11 -20.30
N PHE A 57 3.77 -44.92 -19.71
CA PHE A 57 4.56 -43.72 -20.01
C PHE A 57 5.99 -43.78 -19.44
N VAL A 58 6.17 -44.42 -18.28
CA VAL A 58 7.49 -44.58 -17.65
C VAL A 58 8.38 -45.53 -18.45
N LEU A 59 7.81 -46.58 -19.05
CA LEU A 59 8.58 -47.54 -19.86
C LEU A 59 9.02 -46.99 -21.23
N ILE A 60 8.36 -45.94 -21.75
CA ILE A 60 8.71 -45.32 -23.04
C ILE A 60 9.79 -44.24 -22.88
N HIS A 61 9.90 -43.61 -21.70
CA HIS A 61 10.86 -42.52 -21.48
C HIS A 61 12.32 -43.03 -21.34
N ASP A 62 12.54 -44.26 -20.88
CA ASP A 62 13.90 -44.80 -20.70
C ASP A 62 14.59 -45.28 -21.98
N SER A 63 13.89 -45.28 -23.14
CA SER A 63 14.48 -45.69 -24.43
C SER A 63 15.08 -44.54 -25.26
N PHE A 64 15.01 -43.28 -24.82
CA PHE A 64 15.53 -42.14 -25.59
C PHE A 64 16.40 -41.19 -24.75
N SER A 65 17.57 -41.64 -24.30
CA SER A 65 18.68 -40.71 -24.02
C SER A 65 20.05 -41.40 -23.99
N LYS A 66 20.62 -41.65 -25.17
CA LYS A 66 22.07 -41.85 -25.34
C LYS A 66 22.52 -41.36 -26.71
N SER A 67 23.06 -40.15 -26.79
CA SER A 67 24.20 -39.80 -27.66
C SER A 67 24.56 -38.33 -27.49
N GLY A 68 25.85 -38.01 -27.34
CA GLY A 68 26.34 -36.63 -27.50
C GLY A 68 27.33 -36.12 -26.46
N SER A 69 28.36 -36.90 -26.11
CA SER A 69 29.56 -36.37 -25.45
C SER A 69 30.34 -35.52 -26.46
N SER A 70 30.29 -34.20 -26.32
CA SER A 70 31.20 -33.28 -27.02
C SER A 70 32.30 -32.82 -26.06
N LYS A 71 33.55 -33.14 -26.42
CA LYS A 71 34.76 -32.66 -25.77
C LYS A 71 34.91 -31.17 -26.03
N PHE A 72 34.81 -30.34 -24.99
CA PHE A 72 35.29 -28.96 -25.03
C PHE A 72 36.58 -28.87 -24.20
N ARG A 73 37.72 -28.76 -24.88
CA ARG A 73 38.99 -28.30 -24.31
C ARG A 73 38.99 -26.78 -24.42
N GLY A 74 38.74 -26.09 -23.31
CA GLY A 74 38.93 -24.65 -23.16
C GLY A 74 39.98 -24.40 -22.10
N ALA A 75 41.02 -23.64 -22.46
CA ALA A 75 42.16 -23.30 -21.63
C ALA A 75 41.73 -22.66 -20.29
N ILE A 76 42.37 -23.10 -19.21
CA ILE A 76 42.25 -22.51 -17.88
C ILE A 76 43.10 -21.23 -17.89
N ASP A 77 42.44 -20.09 -18.01
CA ASP A 77 43.02 -18.79 -17.71
C ASP A 77 43.00 -18.59 -16.19
N MET A 78 44.18 -18.63 -15.56
CA MET A 78 44.36 -18.38 -14.13
C MET A 78 44.35 -16.87 -13.85
N GLY A 79 43.22 -16.23 -14.08
CA GLY A 79 42.88 -14.93 -13.53
C GLY A 79 41.93 -15.11 -12.35
N ASN A 80 42.45 -15.56 -11.21
CA ASN A 80 41.64 -15.84 -10.01
C ASN A 80 41.19 -14.52 -9.34
N ARG A 81 40.28 -13.79 -10.00
CA ARG A 81 39.27 -13.00 -9.32
C ARG A 81 38.01 -13.84 -9.38
N THR A 82 37.65 -14.44 -8.25
CA THR A 82 36.25 -14.78 -7.98
C THR A 82 35.47 -13.47 -8.14
N ALA A 83 34.94 -13.23 -9.33
CA ALA A 83 33.86 -12.29 -9.50
C ALA A 83 32.73 -12.87 -8.65
N VAL A 84 32.62 -12.38 -7.42
CA VAL A 84 31.42 -12.55 -6.63
C VAL A 84 30.30 -12.13 -7.58
N ALA A 85 29.42 -13.07 -7.94
CA ALA A 85 28.25 -12.74 -8.74
C ALA A 85 27.65 -11.50 -8.10
N GLN A 86 27.61 -10.38 -8.84
CA GLN A 86 27.11 -9.11 -8.32
C GLN A 86 25.85 -9.41 -7.54
N ALA A 87 25.90 -9.19 -6.22
CA ALA A 87 24.72 -9.36 -5.38
C ALA A 87 23.60 -8.59 -6.08
N ALA A 88 22.42 -9.22 -6.20
CA ALA A 88 21.30 -8.69 -6.96
C ALA A 88 20.95 -7.25 -6.54
N PHE A 89 21.32 -6.88 -5.31
CA PHE A 89 21.27 -5.53 -4.78
C PHE A 89 22.64 -5.13 -4.23
N GLN A 90 23.11 -3.95 -4.63
CA GLN A 90 24.29 -3.33 -4.04
C GLN A 90 23.88 -2.62 -2.75
N PRO A 91 24.74 -2.59 -1.72
CA PRO A 91 24.47 -1.83 -0.50
C PRO A 91 24.26 -0.34 -0.84
N PRO A 92 23.48 0.40 -0.02
CA PRO A 92 23.28 1.84 -0.20
C PRO A 92 24.60 2.60 -0.33
N GLU A 93 24.58 3.71 -1.08
CA GLU A 93 25.74 4.60 -1.17
C GLU A 93 26.13 5.07 0.24
N SER A 94 27.43 5.11 0.55
CA SER A 94 27.94 5.53 1.87
C SER A 94 27.81 7.05 2.14
N GLY A 95 26.97 7.75 1.38
CA GLY A 95 26.72 9.18 1.54
C GLY A 95 25.88 9.49 2.78
N SER A 96 26.15 10.63 3.44
CA SER A 96 25.43 11.06 4.65
C SER A 96 23.92 11.20 4.45
N TYR A 97 23.47 11.51 3.22
CA TYR A 97 22.06 11.60 2.88
C TYR A 97 21.31 10.25 2.86
N ARG A 98 22.02 9.12 2.74
CA ARG A 98 21.44 7.76 2.80
C ARG A 98 21.45 7.18 4.22
N VAL A 99 22.17 7.77 5.16
CA VAL A 99 22.26 7.28 6.54
C VAL A 99 20.88 7.11 7.19
N PRO A 100 19.94 8.06 7.06
CA PRO A 100 18.59 7.90 7.60
C PRO A 100 17.84 6.69 7.04
N ASP A 101 18.09 6.31 5.79
CA ASP A 101 17.43 5.18 5.14
C ASP A 101 17.86 3.83 5.75
N THR A 102 19.04 3.78 6.40
CA THR A 102 19.64 2.55 6.97
C THR A 102 19.30 2.31 8.44
N ILE A 103 18.55 3.22 9.07
CA ILE A 103 18.14 3.11 10.47
C ILE A 103 16.63 2.88 10.58
N ASP A 104 16.19 2.32 11.71
CA ASP A 104 14.76 2.18 12.00
C ASP A 104 14.14 3.55 12.31
N THR A 105 13.53 4.19 11.33
CA THR A 105 12.90 5.51 11.50
C THR A 105 11.70 5.46 12.43
N PHE A 106 11.15 4.27 12.72
CA PHE A 106 10.06 4.07 13.66
C PHE A 106 10.52 3.90 15.10
N GLN A 107 11.83 3.90 15.37
CA GLN A 107 12.36 3.68 16.71
C GLN A 107 11.78 4.65 17.75
N SER A 108 11.50 5.90 17.36
CA SER A 108 10.93 6.92 18.25
C SER A 108 9.40 7.04 18.18
N TYR A 109 8.71 6.18 17.42
CA TYR A 109 7.27 6.27 17.26
C TYR A 109 6.56 5.73 18.50
N LYS A 110 5.42 6.33 18.86
CA LYS A 110 4.52 5.79 19.87
C LYS A 110 4.08 4.38 19.46
N PHE A 111 3.93 3.53 20.47
CA PHE A 111 3.46 2.15 20.33
C PHE A 111 4.31 1.25 19.43
N ARG A 112 5.56 1.64 19.08
CA ARG A 112 6.48 0.80 18.32
C ARG A 112 6.58 -0.60 18.92
N SER A 113 6.87 -0.71 20.21
CA SER A 113 7.02 -2.01 20.89
C SER A 113 5.75 -2.86 20.85
N ALA A 114 4.57 -2.24 20.92
CA ALA A 114 3.29 -2.95 20.89
C ALA A 114 2.91 -3.40 19.47
N CYS A 115 3.13 -2.56 18.46
CA CYS A 115 2.82 -2.89 17.07
C CYS A 115 3.90 -3.77 16.40
N ASN A 116 5.12 -3.80 16.95
CA ASN A 116 6.25 -4.61 16.49
C ASN A 116 6.53 -4.45 14.98
N VAL A 117 6.68 -3.20 14.53
CA VAL A 117 7.01 -2.86 13.14
C VAL A 117 8.28 -2.00 13.12
N SER A 118 9.21 -2.35 12.23
CA SER A 118 10.40 -1.57 11.89
C SER A 118 10.28 -1.02 10.48
N SER A 119 10.82 0.16 10.18
CA SER A 119 10.89 0.65 8.80
C SER A 119 11.72 -0.27 7.90
N LEU A 120 12.78 -0.87 8.46
CA LEU A 120 13.68 -1.78 7.74
C LEU A 120 13.02 -3.11 7.36
N ASP A 121 11.97 -3.51 8.10
CA ASP A 121 11.14 -4.69 7.76
C ASP A 121 10.17 -4.38 6.61
N LEU A 122 9.89 -3.10 6.35
CA LEU A 122 9.00 -2.68 5.28
C LEU A 122 9.77 -2.49 3.98
N HIS A 123 10.98 -1.96 4.08
CA HIS A 123 11.85 -1.66 2.95
C HIS A 123 13.32 -1.58 3.36
N PRO A 124 14.18 -2.54 2.94
CA PRO A 124 15.61 -2.44 3.12
C PRO A 124 16.23 -1.60 1.98
N PRO A 125 17.00 -0.54 2.31
CA PRO A 125 17.55 0.34 1.28
C PRO A 125 18.61 -0.38 0.44
N PHE A 126 18.71 0.00 -0.84
CA PHE A 126 19.75 -0.45 -1.76
C PHE A 126 20.18 0.66 -2.75
N SER A 127 21.14 0.36 -3.61
CA SER A 127 21.62 1.29 -4.63
C SER A 127 21.42 0.79 -6.07
N PRO A 128 21.22 1.70 -7.03
CA PRO A 128 21.21 3.17 -6.90
C PRO A 128 19.83 3.75 -6.56
N LEU A 129 19.74 4.97 -6.01
CA LEU A 129 18.45 5.69 -5.97
C LEU A 129 17.93 6.04 -7.37
N CYS A 130 16.61 6.13 -7.50
CA CYS A 130 15.98 6.64 -8.72
C CYS A 130 16.30 8.12 -8.94
N LYS A 131 16.66 8.47 -10.19
CA LYS A 131 17.19 9.79 -10.55
C LYS A 131 16.12 10.81 -10.87
N ASP A 132 14.98 10.35 -11.38
CA ASP A 132 13.90 11.18 -11.88
C ASP A 132 12.53 10.53 -11.58
N ARG A 133 11.45 11.29 -11.75
CA ARG A 133 10.09 10.79 -11.46
C ARG A 133 9.72 9.58 -12.31
N ALA A 134 10.09 9.57 -13.60
CA ALA A 134 9.72 8.49 -14.50
C ALA A 134 10.37 7.15 -14.11
N SER A 135 11.66 7.16 -13.81
CA SER A 135 12.39 6.00 -13.30
C SER A 135 11.87 5.55 -11.95
N MET A 136 11.56 6.48 -11.04
CA MET A 136 10.97 6.17 -9.74
C MET A 136 9.59 5.50 -9.85
N LEU A 137 8.68 6.06 -10.65
CA LEU A 137 7.34 5.48 -10.86
C LEU A 137 7.44 4.10 -11.52
N THR A 138 8.34 3.92 -12.48
CA THR A 138 8.58 2.64 -13.13
C THR A 138 9.13 1.61 -12.14
N ALA A 139 10.14 1.98 -11.35
CA ALA A 139 10.76 1.11 -10.36
C ALA A 139 9.78 0.67 -9.29
N MET A 140 8.94 1.58 -8.79
CA MET A 140 7.93 1.28 -7.78
C MET A 140 6.78 0.43 -8.33
N SER A 141 6.31 0.73 -9.54
CA SER A 141 5.19 -0.01 -10.14
C SER A 141 5.58 -1.44 -10.55
N SER A 142 6.87 -1.67 -10.85
CA SER A 142 7.39 -2.98 -11.31
C SER A 142 8.23 -3.74 -10.28
N GLY A 143 8.46 -3.15 -9.10
CA GLY A 143 9.05 -3.81 -7.93
C GLY A 143 8.05 -4.75 -7.24
N GLY A 144 8.51 -5.54 -6.28
CA GLY A 144 7.65 -6.53 -5.63
C GLY A 144 8.22 -7.08 -4.34
N ARG A 145 7.71 -8.25 -3.93
CA ARG A 145 8.16 -8.98 -2.75
C ARG A 145 8.71 -10.35 -3.17
N ILE A 146 9.70 -10.85 -2.45
CA ILE A 146 10.21 -12.21 -2.61
C ILE A 146 9.80 -12.99 -1.35
N GLY A 147 8.56 -13.46 -1.34
CA GLY A 147 7.96 -14.13 -0.20
C GLY A 147 6.76 -13.38 0.36
N HIS A 148 5.87 -14.13 1.02
CA HIS A 148 4.64 -13.57 1.60
C HIS A 148 4.98 -12.63 2.75
N ASP A 149 4.52 -11.38 2.66
CA ASP A 149 4.84 -10.27 3.57
C ASP A 149 6.34 -9.95 3.73
N ALA A 150 7.19 -10.44 2.82
CA ALA A 150 8.59 -10.02 2.77
C ALA A 150 8.68 -8.50 2.48
N PRO A 151 9.76 -7.82 2.87
CA PRO A 151 9.93 -6.41 2.58
C PRO A 151 9.77 -6.08 1.09
N TYR A 152 9.24 -4.90 0.81
CA TYR A 152 9.04 -4.46 -0.57
C TYR A 152 10.35 -3.97 -1.20
N MET A 153 10.61 -4.41 -2.43
CA MET A 153 11.80 -4.08 -3.20
C MET A 153 11.41 -3.44 -4.54
N PRO A 154 11.65 -2.12 -4.73
CA PRO A 154 11.63 -1.48 -6.04
C PRO A 154 12.49 -2.22 -7.09
N ARG A 155 12.15 -2.08 -8.37
CA ARG A 155 12.91 -2.69 -9.47
C ARG A 155 13.87 -1.70 -10.13
N GLY A 156 15.15 -2.03 -10.16
CA GLY A 156 16.18 -1.34 -10.95
C GLY A 156 16.82 -0.14 -10.25
N CYS A 157 16.03 0.69 -9.57
CA CYS A 157 16.51 1.75 -8.68
C CYS A 157 15.67 1.81 -7.41
N ASP A 158 16.25 2.36 -6.36
CA ASP A 158 15.70 2.39 -5.02
C ASP A 158 14.93 3.68 -4.72
N MET A 159 14.03 3.59 -3.74
CA MET A 159 13.32 4.71 -3.16
C MET A 159 13.91 5.08 -1.81
N ARG A 160 13.69 6.32 -1.34
CA ARG A 160 14.08 6.68 0.02
C ARG A 160 12.99 6.31 1.02
N TRP A 161 13.41 5.89 2.21
CA TRP A 161 12.54 5.80 3.36
C TRP A 161 12.71 7.03 4.24
N PHE A 162 11.83 8.02 4.06
CA PHE A 162 11.96 9.32 4.71
C PHE A 162 11.68 9.25 6.22
N THR A 163 12.37 10.09 7.00
CA THR A 163 11.98 10.35 8.40
C THR A 163 10.69 11.18 8.47
N SER A 164 10.06 11.26 9.63
CA SER A 164 8.89 12.15 9.81
C SER A 164 9.22 13.61 9.50
N GLU A 165 10.42 14.08 9.85
CA GLU A 165 10.89 15.42 9.56
C GLU A 165 10.96 15.66 8.06
N GLU A 166 11.58 14.74 7.31
CA GLU A 166 11.65 14.82 5.85
C GLU A 166 10.25 14.75 5.21
N VAL A 167 9.35 13.90 5.72
CA VAL A 167 7.94 13.85 5.27
C VAL A 167 7.25 15.20 5.49
N CYS A 168 7.42 15.82 6.66
CA CYS A 168 6.87 17.13 6.96
C CYS A 168 7.44 18.23 6.05
N GLU A 169 8.74 18.19 5.76
CA GLU A 169 9.38 19.10 4.80
C GLU A 169 8.82 18.93 3.39
N ILE A 170 8.71 17.68 2.91
CA ILE A 170 8.14 17.34 1.59
C ILE A 170 6.73 17.91 1.46
N LEU A 171 5.86 17.63 2.44
CA LEU A 171 4.47 18.09 2.46
C LEU A 171 4.36 19.62 2.57
N GLY A 172 5.23 20.26 3.35
CA GLY A 172 5.23 21.71 3.58
C GLY A 172 5.61 22.56 2.36
N ARG A 173 6.16 21.94 1.30
CA ARG A 173 6.45 22.61 0.02
C ARG A 173 5.20 22.89 -0.81
N PHE A 174 4.11 22.18 -0.56
CA PHE A 174 2.84 22.36 -1.27
C PHE A 174 1.91 23.30 -0.49
N ASP A 175 1.00 23.98 -1.21
CA ASP A 175 -0.14 24.65 -0.54
C ASP A 175 -1.03 23.60 0.14
N ARG A 176 -1.19 22.47 -0.56
CA ARG A 176 -1.91 21.29 -0.11
C ARG A 176 -1.56 20.07 -0.96
N VAL A 177 -1.75 18.90 -0.36
CA VAL A 177 -1.78 17.62 -1.04
C VAL A 177 -3.20 17.07 -0.92
N VAL A 178 -3.91 16.93 -2.05
CA VAL A 178 -5.31 16.47 -2.09
C VAL A 178 -5.37 15.06 -2.64
N LEU A 179 -5.93 14.14 -1.87
CA LEU A 179 -6.24 12.80 -2.31
C LEU A 179 -7.71 12.76 -2.74
N VAL A 180 -8.03 12.23 -3.91
CA VAL A 180 -9.39 12.14 -4.44
C VAL A 180 -9.65 10.70 -4.88
N GLY A 181 -10.58 10.00 -4.24
CA GLY A 181 -10.79 8.61 -4.59
C GLY A 181 -11.55 7.77 -3.59
N ASP A 182 -11.21 6.48 -3.55
CA ASP A 182 -11.90 5.47 -2.76
C ASP A 182 -11.21 5.10 -1.43
N SER A 183 -11.63 3.98 -0.84
CA SER A 183 -11.11 3.47 0.43
C SER A 183 -9.61 3.18 0.41
N MET A 184 -9.01 2.93 -0.76
CA MET A 184 -7.56 2.75 -0.87
C MET A 184 -6.81 4.05 -0.53
N LEU A 185 -7.25 5.19 -1.06
CA LEU A 185 -6.64 6.48 -0.73
C LEU A 185 -6.94 6.92 0.70
N ARG A 186 -8.08 6.53 1.27
CA ARG A 186 -8.32 6.68 2.71
C ARG A 186 -7.24 6.00 3.56
N HIS A 187 -6.83 4.79 3.20
CA HIS A 187 -5.75 4.10 3.94
C HIS A 187 -4.38 4.76 3.70
N MET A 188 -4.19 5.39 2.54
CA MET A 188 -2.99 6.15 2.24
C MET A 188 -2.88 7.42 3.09
N ILE A 189 -3.93 8.26 3.17
CA ILE A 189 -3.92 9.43 4.06
C ILE A 189 -3.80 9.02 5.53
N GLY A 190 -4.42 7.90 5.94
CA GLY A 190 -4.23 7.33 7.27
C GLY A 190 -2.75 7.01 7.55
N SER A 191 -2.06 6.40 6.58
CA SER A 191 -0.63 6.09 6.69
C SER A 191 0.26 7.34 6.67
N MET A 192 -0.10 8.37 5.89
CA MET A 192 0.57 9.66 5.97
C MET A 192 0.43 10.26 7.38
N ASN A 193 -0.75 10.16 8.00
CA ASN A 193 -0.98 10.61 9.38
C ASN A 193 -0.16 9.83 10.42
N ILE A 194 0.03 8.52 10.26
CA ILE A 194 0.97 7.73 11.09
C ILE A 194 2.39 8.35 11.05
N LEU A 195 2.87 8.71 9.85
CA LEU A 195 4.20 9.26 9.67
C LEU A 195 4.35 10.65 10.31
N ILE A 196 3.40 11.56 10.08
CA ILE A 196 3.47 12.93 10.62
C ILE A 196 3.08 13.02 12.10
N ARG A 197 2.42 12.00 12.67
CA ARG A 197 2.08 11.94 14.10
C ARG A 197 3.05 11.11 14.93
N LYS A 198 3.99 10.41 14.27
CA LYS A 198 4.90 9.45 14.89
C LYS A 198 4.16 8.42 15.77
N ASP A 199 3.05 7.88 15.26
CA ASP A 199 2.15 7.04 16.05
C ASP A 199 1.69 5.80 15.24
N LEU A 200 2.29 4.64 15.54
CA LEU A 200 1.92 3.38 14.88
C LEU A 200 0.62 2.78 15.41
N GLY A 201 0.19 3.16 16.61
CA GLY A 201 -0.98 2.59 17.28
C GLY A 201 -2.29 3.16 16.76
N TYR A 202 -2.37 4.49 16.71
CA TYR A 202 -3.61 5.22 16.40
C TYR A 202 -3.42 6.33 15.36
N GLY A 203 -2.23 6.44 14.76
CA GLY A 203 -1.88 7.55 13.88
C GLY A 203 -2.84 7.77 12.72
N ALA A 204 -3.52 6.74 12.22
CA ALA A 204 -4.44 6.83 11.08
C ALA A 204 -5.90 7.20 11.45
N VAL A 205 -6.24 7.20 12.73
CA VAL A 205 -7.62 7.28 13.23
C VAL A 205 -7.81 8.43 14.22
N THR A 206 -9.07 8.82 14.40
CA THR A 206 -9.52 9.86 15.33
C THR A 206 -9.72 9.29 16.73
N ASP A 207 -8.66 8.77 17.35
CA ASP A 207 -8.73 8.06 18.65
C ASP A 207 -9.31 8.90 19.81
N TRP A 208 -9.32 10.23 19.65
CA TRP A 208 -10.02 11.14 20.55
C TRP A 208 -11.55 10.98 20.57
N ASN A 209 -12.13 10.33 19.56
CA ASN A 209 -13.55 9.98 19.48
C ASN A 209 -13.86 8.54 19.89
N PHE A 210 -12.84 7.72 20.20
CA PHE A 210 -13.03 6.32 20.54
C PHE A 210 -13.47 6.12 21.99
N SER A 211 -14.41 5.19 22.17
CA SER A 211 -14.61 4.48 23.43
C SER A 211 -13.40 3.61 23.79
N LEU A 212 -13.34 3.15 25.04
CA LEU A 212 -12.26 2.25 25.49
C LEU A 212 -12.22 0.93 24.69
N GLN A 213 -13.37 0.45 24.23
CA GLN A 213 -13.45 -0.77 23.42
C GLN A 213 -12.91 -0.52 22.01
N GLU A 214 -13.32 0.58 21.37
CA GLU A 214 -12.81 0.96 20.04
C GLU A 214 -11.29 1.20 20.06
N ARG A 215 -10.75 1.78 21.14
CA ARG A 215 -9.28 1.89 21.31
C ARG A 215 -8.59 0.53 21.28
N LYS A 216 -9.20 -0.53 21.82
CA LYS A 216 -8.63 -1.88 21.76
C LYS A 216 -8.79 -2.51 20.39
N GLU A 217 -9.92 -2.28 19.73
CA GLU A 217 -10.26 -2.88 18.44
C GLU A 217 -9.62 -2.17 17.24
N CYS A 218 -9.24 -0.89 17.37
CA CYS A 218 -8.71 -0.06 16.29
C CYS A 218 -7.23 0.29 16.49
N PHE A 219 -6.43 -0.69 16.94
CA PHE A 219 -5.03 -0.48 17.30
C PHE A 219 -4.06 -1.19 16.35
N CYS A 220 -2.93 -0.55 16.04
CA CYS A 220 -1.90 -1.08 15.14
C CYS A 220 -2.44 -1.43 13.74
N ASN A 221 -2.44 -2.70 13.34
CA ASN A 221 -2.96 -3.11 12.03
C ASN A 221 -4.47 -2.88 11.90
N GLU A 222 -5.20 -3.03 13.00
CA GLU A 222 -6.66 -3.03 12.99
C GLU A 222 -7.27 -1.65 12.71
N GLN A 223 -6.47 -0.58 12.84
CA GLN A 223 -6.87 0.77 12.42
C GLN A 223 -7.21 0.84 10.92
N PHE A 224 -6.77 -0.15 10.13
CA PHE A 224 -7.08 -0.30 8.70
C PHE A 224 -8.05 -1.45 8.39
N ASP A 225 -8.33 -2.34 9.34
CA ASP A 225 -9.04 -3.60 9.13
C ASP A 225 -10.56 -3.42 9.33
N THR A 226 -10.96 -2.88 10.49
CA THR A 226 -12.36 -3.02 10.88
C THR A 226 -13.26 -1.97 10.23
N LYS A 227 -14.48 -2.40 9.85
CA LYS A 227 -15.54 -1.50 9.39
C LYS A 227 -15.79 -0.36 10.39
N LEU A 228 -15.68 -0.63 11.68
CA LEU A 228 -15.88 0.35 12.75
C LEU A 228 -14.76 1.41 12.74
N CYS A 229 -13.50 0.98 12.62
CA CYS A 229 -12.35 1.92 12.56
C CYS A 229 -12.37 2.77 11.29
N SER A 230 -12.87 2.21 10.18
CA SER A 230 -12.89 2.91 8.88
C SER A 230 -13.75 4.20 8.87
N VAL A 231 -14.78 4.26 9.73
CA VAL A 231 -15.66 5.44 9.88
C VAL A 231 -14.92 6.58 10.61
N GLN A 232 -13.90 6.23 11.38
CA GLN A 232 -13.14 7.14 12.24
C GLN A 232 -11.72 7.38 11.68
N GLY A 233 -11.54 7.21 10.37
CA GLY A 233 -10.30 7.55 9.69
C GLY A 233 -10.08 9.07 9.63
N ILE A 234 -8.82 9.49 9.60
CA ILE A 234 -8.46 10.90 9.40
C ILE A 234 -8.56 11.26 7.92
N TYR A 235 -9.34 12.29 7.61
CA TYR A 235 -9.48 12.83 6.24
C TYR A 235 -8.80 14.18 6.03
N LYS A 236 -8.56 14.96 7.09
CA LYS A 236 -7.94 16.29 6.98
C LYS A 236 -6.95 16.51 8.10
N THR A 237 -5.77 17.03 7.78
CA THR A 237 -4.80 17.45 8.81
C THR A 237 -5.39 18.53 9.72
N ALA A 238 -6.27 19.39 9.20
CA ALA A 238 -6.94 20.42 9.99
C ALA A 238 -7.77 19.84 11.15
N ASP A 239 -8.40 18.67 10.96
CA ASP A 239 -9.19 18.01 12.01
C ASP A 239 -8.30 17.51 13.15
N VAL A 240 -7.11 17.00 12.81
CA VAL A 240 -6.09 16.59 13.79
C VAL A 240 -5.60 17.81 14.57
N LEU A 241 -5.30 18.91 13.89
CA LEU A 241 -4.83 20.14 14.54
C LEU A 241 -5.90 20.75 15.46
N ALA A 242 -7.18 20.59 15.14
CA ALA A 242 -8.26 21.08 15.98
C ALA A 242 -8.47 20.25 17.28
N HIS A 243 -8.25 18.93 17.23
CA HIS A 243 -8.61 18.02 18.33
C HIS A 243 -7.42 17.40 19.07
N ASP A 244 -6.27 17.30 18.42
CA ASP A 244 -5.02 16.71 18.92
C ASP A 244 -3.78 17.44 18.35
N PRO A 245 -3.67 18.77 18.54
CA PRO A 245 -2.61 19.59 17.92
C PRO A 245 -1.19 19.16 18.28
N GLY A 246 -0.99 18.62 19.49
CA GLY A 246 0.33 18.17 19.96
C GLY A 246 0.79 16.85 19.35
N SER A 247 -0.04 16.17 18.55
CA SER A 247 0.34 14.91 17.91
C SER A 247 1.11 15.10 16.61
N VAL A 248 0.89 16.20 15.88
CA VAL A 248 1.57 16.46 14.60
C VAL A 248 3.00 16.93 14.87
N SER A 249 3.99 16.18 14.37
CA SER A 249 5.42 16.46 14.59
C SER A 249 6.01 17.50 13.64
N CYS A 250 5.22 18.02 12.69
CA CYS A 250 5.69 18.96 11.69
C CYS A 250 5.91 20.36 12.28
N ALA A 251 7.11 20.91 12.10
CA ALA A 251 7.42 22.28 12.51
C ALA A 251 6.73 23.33 11.62
N ASN A 252 6.62 23.04 10.33
CA ASN A 252 5.94 23.90 9.36
C ASN A 252 4.48 23.45 9.16
N PRO A 253 3.55 24.39 8.87
CA PRO A 253 2.18 24.04 8.51
C PRO A 253 2.15 23.13 7.28
N ILE A 254 1.40 22.04 7.40
CA ILE A 254 1.12 21.10 6.32
C ILE A 254 -0.39 21.00 6.12
N ASN A 255 -0.82 20.69 4.90
CA ASN A 255 -2.24 20.57 4.56
C ASN A 255 -2.46 19.36 3.66
N VAL A 256 -2.91 18.25 4.26
CA VAL A 256 -3.27 17.02 3.54
C VAL A 256 -4.76 16.78 3.71
N ILE A 257 -5.45 16.58 2.59
CA ILE A 257 -6.91 16.45 2.52
C ILE A 257 -7.25 15.22 1.70
N MET A 258 -8.26 14.46 2.12
CA MET A 258 -8.87 13.38 1.37
C MET A 258 -10.33 13.70 1.05
N GLU A 259 -10.67 13.64 -0.23
CA GLU A 259 -12.01 13.71 -0.76
C GLU A 259 -12.46 12.32 -1.24
N GLN A 260 -13.33 11.69 -0.46
CA GLN A 260 -13.87 10.39 -0.83
C GLN A 260 -14.97 10.54 -1.89
N ILE A 261 -14.65 10.14 -3.12
CA ILE A 261 -15.51 10.23 -4.29
C ILE A 261 -15.44 8.88 -5.01
N VAL A 262 -16.35 7.97 -4.66
CA VAL A 262 -16.22 6.53 -4.98
C VAL A 262 -16.99 6.08 -6.20
N ARG A 263 -17.91 6.89 -6.73
CA ARG A 263 -18.88 6.43 -7.73
C ARG A 263 -19.00 7.37 -8.91
N PHE A 264 -19.47 6.81 -10.01
CA PHE A 264 -19.88 7.55 -11.18
C PHE A 264 -21.32 7.18 -11.59
N PRO A 265 -22.20 8.14 -11.92
CA PRO A 265 -22.00 9.59 -11.89
C PRO A 265 -21.71 10.16 -10.49
N ILE A 266 -20.91 11.22 -10.42
CA ILE A 266 -20.51 11.86 -9.15
C ILE A 266 -21.64 12.79 -8.66
N PRO A 267 -22.12 12.64 -7.42
CA PRO A 267 -23.10 13.56 -6.83
C PRO A 267 -22.60 15.00 -6.79
N GLN A 268 -23.50 15.96 -7.01
CA GLN A 268 -23.13 17.39 -7.05
C GLN A 268 -22.51 17.87 -5.73
N GLU A 269 -23.00 17.38 -4.59
CA GLU A 269 -22.44 17.70 -3.26
C GLU A 269 -20.97 17.27 -3.12
N GLU A 270 -20.60 16.11 -3.67
CA GLU A 270 -19.20 15.63 -3.66
C GLU A 270 -18.31 16.52 -4.54
N LEU A 271 -18.84 16.98 -5.69
CA LEU A 271 -18.14 17.93 -6.55
C LEU A 271 -17.97 19.30 -5.87
N ASP A 272 -19.00 19.80 -5.19
CA ASP A 272 -18.91 21.09 -4.51
C ASP A 272 -17.94 21.04 -3.33
N ARG A 273 -17.89 19.92 -2.61
CA ARG A 273 -16.87 19.68 -1.58
C ARG A 273 -15.45 19.62 -2.18
N LEU A 274 -15.28 18.95 -3.32
CA LEU A 274 -14.01 18.95 -4.04
C LEU A 274 -13.57 20.35 -4.45
N LYS A 275 -14.48 21.17 -5.00
CA LYS A 275 -14.19 22.58 -5.36
C LYS A 275 -13.63 23.34 -4.16
N ILE A 276 -14.26 23.22 -2.99
CA ILE A 276 -13.78 23.87 -1.76
C ILE A 276 -12.35 23.38 -1.44
N SER A 277 -12.12 22.06 -1.50
CA SER A 277 -10.83 21.45 -1.15
C SER A 277 -9.71 21.76 -2.14
N VAL A 278 -10.00 22.15 -3.39
CA VAL A 278 -9.00 22.58 -4.38
C VAL A 278 -9.01 24.10 -4.64
N THR A 279 -9.88 24.85 -3.96
CA THR A 279 -9.82 26.32 -3.99
C THR A 279 -8.65 26.79 -3.14
N SER A 280 -7.64 27.39 -3.77
CA SER A 280 -6.45 27.89 -3.08
C SER A 280 -6.34 29.40 -3.08
N ALA A 281 -5.89 29.93 -1.94
CA ALA A 281 -5.56 31.35 -1.73
C ALA A 281 -4.05 31.62 -1.63
N GLY A 282 -3.20 30.58 -1.56
CA GLY A 282 -1.74 30.73 -1.45
C GLY A 282 -1.05 30.95 -2.80
N ASN A 283 0.29 30.93 -2.86
CA ASN A 283 1.07 30.95 -4.11
C ASN A 283 1.83 29.65 -4.40
N LYS A 284 1.82 28.69 -3.46
CA LYS A 284 2.50 27.39 -3.62
C LYS A 284 1.74 26.48 -4.59
N LEU A 285 2.47 25.53 -5.18
CA LEU A 285 1.94 24.46 -6.03
C LEU A 285 1.04 23.50 -5.24
N GLU A 286 0.15 22.82 -5.96
CA GLU A 286 -0.70 21.76 -5.44
C GLU A 286 -0.28 20.40 -5.99
N ALA A 287 -0.43 19.35 -5.20
CA ALA A 287 -0.30 17.98 -5.66
C ALA A 287 -1.63 17.25 -5.43
N ILE A 288 -2.10 16.53 -6.44
CA ILE A 288 -3.36 15.81 -6.41
C ILE A 288 -3.12 14.33 -6.73
N VAL A 289 -3.56 13.46 -5.83
CA VAL A 289 -3.43 12.00 -5.97
C VAL A 289 -4.81 11.41 -6.18
N PHE A 290 -5.01 10.70 -7.28
CA PHE A 290 -6.25 10.04 -7.66
C PHE A 290 -6.19 8.55 -7.36
N GLY A 291 -7.33 7.94 -7.03
CA GLY A 291 -7.41 6.50 -6.82
C GLY A 291 -8.82 5.99 -6.98
N HIS A 292 -9.05 5.22 -8.04
CA HIS A 292 -10.36 4.68 -8.38
C HIS A 292 -10.19 3.38 -9.19
N GLY A 293 -11.22 2.53 -9.18
CA GLY A 293 -11.25 1.34 -10.02
C GLY A 293 -12.21 0.27 -9.49
N LEU A 294 -12.02 -0.19 -8.26
CA LEU A 294 -12.80 -1.30 -7.70
C LEU A 294 -14.29 -0.98 -7.57
N TRP A 295 -14.64 0.25 -7.22
CA TRP A 295 -16.02 0.72 -7.18
C TRP A 295 -16.70 0.78 -8.55
N SER A 296 -15.92 0.83 -9.63
CA SER A 296 -16.41 0.68 -11.00
C SER A 296 -16.33 -0.75 -11.52
N ASN A 297 -15.97 -1.72 -10.68
CA ASN A 297 -15.71 -3.10 -11.07
C ASN A 297 -14.58 -3.23 -12.11
N LEU A 298 -13.55 -2.37 -12.00
CA LEU A 298 -12.45 -2.23 -12.95
C LEU A 298 -12.89 -1.94 -14.39
N ASP A 299 -14.08 -1.35 -14.55
CA ASP A 299 -14.54 -0.82 -15.83
C ASP A 299 -13.72 0.43 -16.17
N LEU A 300 -12.86 0.30 -17.19
CA LEU A 300 -11.97 1.36 -17.62
C LEU A 300 -12.75 2.62 -18.02
N LYS A 301 -13.83 2.47 -18.78
CA LYS A 301 -14.61 3.63 -19.25
C LYS A 301 -15.21 4.39 -18.08
N LYS A 302 -15.84 3.69 -17.13
CA LYS A 302 -16.43 4.33 -15.94
C LYS A 302 -15.38 5.01 -15.07
N SER A 303 -14.20 4.42 -14.92
CA SER A 303 -13.10 5.05 -14.18
C SER A 303 -12.55 6.29 -14.90
N LEU A 304 -12.49 6.29 -16.23
CA LEU A 304 -12.10 7.46 -17.00
C LEU A 304 -13.17 8.55 -17.01
N ASP A 305 -14.45 8.19 -17.13
CA ASP A 305 -15.56 9.15 -17.01
C ASP A 305 -15.56 9.83 -15.62
N TRP A 306 -15.27 9.04 -14.56
CA TRP A 306 -15.05 9.56 -13.21
C TRP A 306 -13.86 10.53 -13.15
N LEU A 307 -12.71 10.11 -13.67
CA LEU A 307 -11.49 10.92 -13.68
C LEU A 307 -11.71 12.23 -14.44
N ASP A 308 -12.33 12.16 -15.63
CA ASP A 308 -12.61 13.33 -16.47
C ASP A 308 -13.52 14.33 -15.74
N LYS A 309 -14.54 13.86 -15.01
CA LYS A 309 -15.41 14.75 -14.24
C LYS A 309 -14.70 15.40 -13.05
N VAL A 310 -13.82 14.65 -12.38
CA VAL A 310 -12.96 15.18 -11.31
C VAL A 310 -12.00 16.23 -11.87
N LEU A 311 -11.33 15.95 -12.99
CA LEU A 311 -10.41 16.85 -13.67
C LEU A 311 -11.09 18.14 -14.16
N GLU A 312 -12.30 18.03 -14.73
CA GLU A 312 -13.11 19.19 -15.10
C GLU A 312 -13.40 20.09 -13.89
N THR A 313 -13.75 19.48 -12.76
CA THR A 313 -14.04 20.20 -11.51
C THR A 313 -12.80 20.91 -10.99
N ILE A 314 -11.65 20.23 -10.97
CA ILE A 314 -10.36 20.81 -10.57
C ILE A 314 -9.96 21.93 -11.54
N GLY A 315 -9.97 21.70 -12.84
CA GLY A 315 -9.57 22.69 -13.85
C GLY A 315 -10.45 23.94 -13.90
N SER A 316 -11.73 23.81 -13.56
CA SER A 316 -12.65 24.96 -13.47
C SER A 316 -12.46 25.81 -12.20
N THR A 317 -11.75 25.30 -11.19
CA THR A 317 -11.65 25.90 -9.86
C THR A 317 -10.22 26.30 -9.50
N SER A 318 -9.25 25.42 -9.75
CA SER A 318 -7.84 25.68 -9.49
C SER A 318 -7.30 26.61 -10.57
N THR A 319 -6.80 27.76 -10.13
CA THR A 319 -6.18 28.77 -10.99
C THR A 319 -4.67 28.57 -11.12
N LYS A 320 -4.12 27.48 -10.57
CA LYS A 320 -2.68 27.23 -10.47
C LYS A 320 -2.22 25.99 -11.20
N GLY A 321 -0.91 25.91 -11.43
CA GLY A 321 -0.25 24.67 -11.78
C GLY A 321 -0.35 23.65 -10.65
N TRP A 322 -0.72 22.42 -10.99
CA TRP A 322 -0.79 21.30 -10.07
C TRP A 322 -0.23 20.04 -10.74
N HIS A 323 0.26 19.10 -9.92
CA HIS A 323 0.77 17.81 -10.38
C HIS A 323 -0.19 16.69 -10.01
N GLY A 324 -0.45 15.79 -10.95
CA GLY A 324 -1.38 14.68 -10.80
C GLY A 324 -0.69 13.32 -10.75
N LEU A 325 -1.06 12.49 -9.78
CA LEU A 325 -0.67 11.08 -9.72
C LEU A 325 -1.90 10.19 -9.62
N PHE A 326 -2.09 9.25 -10.53
CA PHE A 326 -3.11 8.20 -10.41
C PHE A 326 -2.50 6.94 -9.80
N VAL A 327 -3.08 6.48 -8.69
CA VAL A 327 -2.67 5.26 -7.99
C VAL A 327 -3.71 4.18 -8.23
N THR A 328 -3.31 3.06 -8.82
CA THR A 328 -4.22 1.96 -9.15
C THR A 328 -4.44 1.02 -7.97
N PRO A 329 -5.53 0.23 -7.97
CA PRO A 329 -5.85 -0.66 -6.86
C PRO A 329 -4.81 -1.76 -6.58
N ASN A 330 -4.78 -2.23 -5.33
CA ASN A 330 -3.93 -3.35 -4.91
C ASN A 330 -4.32 -4.66 -5.63
N ALA A 331 -3.40 -5.63 -5.64
CA ALA A 331 -3.65 -7.02 -5.98
C ALA A 331 -4.79 -7.65 -5.17
N ALA A 332 -5.49 -8.60 -5.77
CA ALA A 332 -6.48 -9.41 -5.07
C ALA A 332 -5.78 -10.40 -4.13
N GLY A 333 -6.19 -10.41 -2.87
CA GLY A 333 -5.74 -11.36 -1.84
C GLY A 333 -6.58 -12.64 -1.80
N LYS A 334 -6.11 -13.62 -1.03
CA LYS A 334 -6.74 -14.94 -0.89
C LYS A 334 -8.17 -14.91 -0.32
N GLU A 335 -8.49 -13.91 0.50
CA GLU A 335 -9.80 -13.77 1.15
C GLU A 335 -10.83 -13.04 0.27
N LYS A 336 -10.45 -12.65 -0.96
CA LYS A 336 -11.38 -11.95 -1.85
C LYS A 336 -12.52 -12.92 -2.25
N PRO A 337 -13.79 -12.55 -2.11
CA PRO A 337 -14.89 -13.47 -2.38
C PRO A 337 -14.91 -13.93 -3.84
N ASP A 338 -15.23 -15.21 -4.06
CA ASP A 338 -15.23 -15.86 -5.38
C ASP A 338 -16.04 -15.11 -6.44
N ASP A 339 -17.18 -14.53 -6.04
CA ASP A 339 -18.06 -13.72 -6.91
C ASP A 339 -17.32 -12.56 -7.59
N TRP A 340 -16.25 -12.05 -6.97
CA TRP A 340 -15.45 -10.93 -7.47
C TRP A 340 -14.16 -11.34 -8.16
N ILE A 341 -13.77 -12.62 -8.13
CA ILE A 341 -12.48 -13.05 -8.71
C ILE A 341 -12.46 -12.90 -10.24
N VAL A 342 -13.60 -13.11 -10.89
CA VAL A 342 -13.69 -12.99 -12.36
C VAL A 342 -13.53 -11.54 -12.81
N THR A 343 -14.18 -10.60 -12.12
CA THR A 343 -14.22 -9.19 -12.54
C THR A 343 -13.13 -8.33 -11.87
N GLN A 344 -12.63 -8.74 -10.72
CA GLN A 344 -11.67 -7.97 -9.91
C GLN A 344 -10.51 -8.83 -9.40
N GLY A 345 -10.27 -10.00 -9.99
CA GLY A 345 -9.10 -10.82 -9.69
C GLY A 345 -7.81 -10.23 -10.27
N ASN A 346 -6.68 -10.87 -9.96
CA ASN A 346 -5.35 -10.35 -10.31
C ASN A 346 -5.14 -10.08 -11.81
N LYS A 347 -5.66 -10.93 -12.70
CA LYS A 347 -5.58 -10.67 -14.15
C LYS A 347 -6.32 -9.38 -14.56
N ALA A 348 -7.52 -9.16 -14.03
CA ALA A 348 -8.30 -7.96 -14.33
C ALA A 348 -7.61 -6.70 -13.77
N LEU A 349 -7.05 -6.80 -12.56
CA LEU A 349 -6.28 -5.72 -11.92
C LEU A 349 -5.03 -5.34 -12.72
N MET A 350 -4.25 -6.31 -13.19
CA MET A 350 -3.07 -6.06 -14.04
C MET A 350 -3.45 -5.32 -15.32
N LEU A 351 -4.47 -5.80 -16.04
CA LEU A 351 -4.92 -5.19 -17.29
C LEU A 351 -5.48 -3.78 -17.06
N PHE A 352 -6.21 -3.58 -15.96
CA PHE A 352 -6.72 -2.27 -15.57
C PHE A 352 -5.58 -1.30 -15.24
N GLU A 353 -4.56 -1.74 -14.51
CA GLU A 353 -3.38 -0.94 -14.16
C GLU A 353 -2.63 -0.47 -15.42
N GLU A 354 -2.33 -1.38 -16.34
CA GLU A 354 -1.67 -1.05 -17.61
C GLU A 354 -2.50 -0.05 -18.44
N ALA A 355 -3.83 -0.26 -18.52
CA ALA A 355 -4.70 0.62 -19.29
C ALA A 355 -4.82 2.02 -18.67
N ILE A 356 -4.95 2.13 -17.35
CA ILE A 356 -5.00 3.41 -16.65
C ILE A 356 -3.68 4.17 -16.79
N ALA A 357 -2.52 3.49 -16.73
CA ALA A 357 -1.23 4.13 -16.93
C ALA A 357 -1.16 4.89 -18.27
N VAL A 358 -1.67 4.26 -19.35
CA VAL A 358 -1.72 4.88 -20.68
C VAL A 358 -2.75 6.02 -20.74
N GLU A 359 -3.96 5.79 -20.25
CA GLU A 359 -5.07 6.74 -20.40
C GLU A 359 -4.95 7.96 -19.47
N ALA A 360 -4.41 7.78 -18.26
CA ALA A 360 -4.07 8.88 -17.36
C ALA A 360 -2.91 9.71 -17.93
N GLY A 361 -1.90 9.06 -18.52
CA GLY A 361 -0.77 9.74 -19.17
C GLY A 361 -1.19 10.68 -20.30
N LYS A 362 -2.21 10.30 -21.11
CA LYS A 362 -2.80 11.18 -22.14
C LYS A 362 -3.41 12.46 -21.57
N ARG A 363 -3.75 12.48 -20.29
CA ARG A 363 -4.31 13.63 -19.55
C ARG A 363 -3.24 14.41 -18.78
N GLY A 364 -1.96 14.07 -18.96
CA GLY A 364 -0.84 14.66 -18.21
C GLY A 364 -0.78 14.20 -16.74
N ILE A 365 -1.43 13.07 -16.41
CA ILE A 365 -1.44 12.50 -15.07
C ILE A 365 -0.43 11.36 -15.02
N GLU A 366 0.51 11.46 -14.08
CA GLU A 366 1.49 10.40 -13.82
C GLU A 366 0.80 9.19 -13.18
N HIS A 367 1.44 8.01 -13.24
CA HIS A 367 0.82 6.77 -12.77
C HIS A 367 1.75 6.00 -11.83
N LEU A 368 1.20 5.53 -10.70
CA LEU A 368 1.86 4.63 -9.76
C LEU A 368 1.04 3.34 -9.63
N GLY A 369 1.58 2.25 -10.17
CA GLY A 369 1.03 0.92 -10.05
C GLY A 369 1.24 0.34 -8.65
N THR A 370 0.22 -0.28 -8.07
CA THR A 370 0.35 -0.93 -6.75
C THR A 370 0.11 -2.43 -6.78
N TRP A 371 -0.27 -2.99 -7.94
CA TRP A 371 -0.53 -4.42 -8.08
C TRP A 371 0.70 -5.26 -7.70
N ASN A 372 1.87 -5.00 -8.29
CA ASN A 372 3.09 -5.77 -7.98
C ASN A 372 3.56 -5.58 -6.52
N MET A 373 3.45 -4.37 -5.96
CA MET A 373 3.85 -4.11 -4.57
C MET A 373 3.01 -4.90 -3.56
N SER A 374 1.75 -5.14 -3.91
CA SER A 374 0.77 -5.80 -3.04
C SER A 374 0.53 -7.26 -3.40
N ILE A 375 1.13 -7.79 -4.47
CA ILE A 375 1.13 -9.23 -4.67
C ILE A 375 1.91 -9.88 -3.51
N GLN A 376 1.41 -10.99 -2.98
CA GLN A 376 2.00 -11.68 -1.81
C GLN A 376 2.04 -10.86 -0.52
N SER A 377 1.14 -9.88 -0.34
CA SER A 377 0.95 -9.22 0.96
C SER A 377 -0.36 -9.63 1.63
N ASN A 378 -0.38 -9.57 2.96
CA ASN A 378 -1.58 -9.71 3.77
C ASN A 378 -2.61 -8.62 3.42
N LYS A 379 -3.84 -9.10 3.29
CA LYS A 379 -5.05 -8.29 3.09
C LYS A 379 -6.14 -8.96 3.90
N TYR A 380 -6.75 -8.21 4.80
CA TYR A 380 -7.70 -8.77 5.76
C TYR A 380 -9.00 -9.25 5.07
N ASP A 381 -9.47 -8.49 4.06
CA ASP A 381 -10.68 -8.80 3.29
C ASP A 381 -10.38 -9.19 1.82
N GLY A 382 -9.10 -9.46 1.53
CA GLY A 382 -8.64 -9.74 0.17
C GLY A 382 -8.55 -8.53 -0.75
N VAL A 383 -8.79 -7.30 -0.27
CA VAL A 383 -8.72 -6.06 -1.05
C VAL A 383 -7.80 -5.03 -0.41
N HIS A 384 -7.98 -4.79 0.88
CA HIS A 384 -7.29 -3.73 1.60
C HIS A 384 -6.05 -4.28 2.31
N LEU A 385 -4.94 -3.56 2.15
CA LEU A 385 -3.67 -3.86 2.83
C LEU A 385 -3.77 -3.53 4.33
N ASP A 386 -2.93 -4.20 5.12
CA ASP A 386 -2.65 -3.85 6.50
C ASP A 386 -1.83 -2.55 6.62
N MET A 387 -1.50 -2.15 7.86
CA MET A 387 -0.68 -0.96 8.11
C MET A 387 0.66 -0.99 7.36
N LYS A 388 1.33 -2.15 7.34
CA LYS A 388 2.64 -2.32 6.69
C LYS A 388 2.59 -2.00 5.20
N GLY A 389 1.61 -2.58 4.49
CA GLY A 389 1.42 -2.33 3.06
C GLY A 389 1.02 -0.88 2.76
N ASN A 390 0.17 -0.27 3.59
CA ASN A 390 -0.24 1.13 3.37
C ASN A 390 0.88 2.14 3.70
N LEU A 391 1.76 1.86 4.66
CA LEU A 391 2.98 2.66 4.92
C LEU A 391 3.94 2.67 3.73
N VAL A 392 4.15 1.51 3.10
CA VAL A 392 4.95 1.43 1.86
C VAL A 392 4.34 2.30 0.76
N LYS A 393 3.02 2.24 0.54
CA LYS A 393 2.34 3.11 -0.44
C LYS A 393 2.49 4.59 -0.13
N ALA A 394 2.35 4.97 1.14
CA ALA A 394 2.55 6.35 1.55
C ALA A 394 3.98 6.81 1.22
N MET A 395 5.00 5.98 1.49
CA MET A 395 6.39 6.29 1.13
C MET A 395 6.63 6.38 -0.39
N MET A 396 5.97 5.55 -1.19
CA MET A 396 6.02 5.69 -2.65
C MET A 396 5.52 7.06 -3.12
N VAL A 397 4.38 7.50 -2.57
CA VAL A 397 3.83 8.83 -2.89
C VAL A 397 4.71 9.95 -2.33
N MET A 398 5.32 9.79 -1.15
CA MET A 398 6.29 10.78 -0.64
C MET A 398 7.50 10.93 -1.55
N ASN A 399 8.01 9.84 -2.12
CA ASN A 399 9.11 9.90 -3.10
C ASN A 399 8.69 10.59 -4.40
N TRP A 400 7.46 10.36 -4.86
CA TRP A 400 6.89 11.13 -5.97
C TRP A 400 6.83 12.62 -5.67
N LEU A 401 6.23 13.00 -4.54
CA LEU A 401 6.15 14.39 -4.11
C LEU A 401 7.54 15.01 -3.96
N ASN A 402 8.53 14.26 -3.44
CA ASN A 402 9.89 14.73 -3.26
C ASN A 402 10.55 15.18 -4.59
N LEU A 403 10.25 14.46 -5.67
CA LEU A 403 10.81 14.65 -7.01
C LEU A 403 9.99 15.62 -7.91
N ILE A 404 8.97 16.27 -7.37
CA ILE A 404 8.31 17.39 -8.06
C ILE A 404 9.24 18.61 -8.00
N GLU A 405 9.59 19.14 -9.16
CA GLU A 405 10.40 20.36 -9.28
C GLU A 405 9.51 21.58 -9.02
N HIS A 406 10.06 22.60 -8.36
CA HIS A 406 9.36 23.82 -7.94
C HIS A 406 9.75 25.03 -8.79
#